data_AF-A0A257H5N8-F1
#
_entry.id   AF-A0A257H5N8-F1
#
_cell.length_a   1.000
_cell.length_b   1.000
_cell.length_c   1.000
_cell.angle_alpha   90.00
_cell.angle_beta   90.00
_cell.angle_gamma   90.00
#
_symmetry.space_group_name_H-M   'P 1'
#
loop_
_entity.id
_entity.type
_entity.pdbx_description
1 polymer ?
#
loop_
_entity_poly.entity_id
_entity_poly.type
_entity_poly.pdbx_seq_one_letter_code
_entity_poly.pdbx_strand_id
1 'polypeptide(L)'
;MNWRNTPYVQIAQVIGRSLGPQDARWLYFAITCVVVITVAGGGLAMQWGVAALIKSIIGLIIFSLQFVGMWVLTALMRMNHPVASHLVPGYVRALRRSALAIWLGICLISGLTSVLDGRPLGNFIPYAFLAGAAMLLICAPMRWPIQWSLFIVGFVWFSRHSFELFDSGPLHALIRSKLATLALVSLIFAGMGWLITRLIATRGNAYASVFSRFLGAQNPELIVDQPVGSTTNKRSLWFKTYRIATSLATQPWRRYANHMLASPKPNAANLVARAELGFGPMVHWVTQVSFSVGFAVLVLAIWWVDPNSLLEAGGKTSPLTTFHVGLMSVVCATTAVLYIGDVMLRTQGEQKLMLLLPGMQRGNALNQTLAVRHLRQAFAAWVMASAWALVLPYPGSAATYVAAFCWGTLPLVPLVLRDWAEVRPPSADRAVLSLMLALLVPFSAWAALRWLQLPVALLAAIAVGACLLVLRIRLSRLAHSAQAFPVGRSAKCFK
;
A
#
# COMPACT_ATOMS: atom_id res chain seq x y z
N MET A 1 7.64 31.71 29.77
CA MET A 1 7.38 30.34 29.28
C MET A 1 7.75 30.28 27.80
N ASN A 2 8.77 29.52 27.41
CA ASN A 2 9.22 29.46 26.01
C ASN A 2 8.32 28.52 25.21
N TRP A 3 7.41 29.06 24.39
CA TRP A 3 6.42 28.30 23.62
C TRP A 3 7.06 27.24 22.70
N ARG A 4 8.34 27.44 22.32
CA ARG A 4 9.15 26.49 21.54
C ARG A 4 9.41 25.15 22.25
N ASN A 5 9.27 25.11 23.58
CA ASN A 5 9.49 23.90 24.39
C ASN A 5 8.18 23.18 24.75
N THR A 6 7.05 23.59 24.19
CA THR A 6 5.81 22.84 24.41
C THR A 6 5.86 21.48 23.70
N PRO A 7 5.27 20.42 24.27
CA PRO A 7 5.27 19.09 23.66
C PRO A 7 4.64 19.09 22.25
N TYR A 8 3.69 19.98 21.98
CA TYR A 8 3.07 20.12 20.66
C TYR A 8 4.05 20.65 19.59
N VAL A 9 4.88 21.65 19.93
CA VAL A 9 5.89 22.19 19.00
C VAL A 9 6.99 21.16 18.74
N GLN A 10 7.39 20.40 19.76
CA GLN A 10 8.35 19.31 19.58
C GLN A 10 7.79 18.20 18.70
N ILE A 11 6.53 17.78 18.90
CA ILE A 11 5.87 16.80 18.03
C ILE A 11 5.80 17.31 16.58
N ALA A 12 5.41 18.57 16.36
CA ALA A 12 5.36 19.16 15.02
C ALA A 12 6.73 19.22 14.36
N GLN A 13 7.79 19.58 15.11
CA GLN A 13 9.16 19.58 14.62
C GLN A 13 9.67 18.18 14.31
N VAL A 14 9.33 17.18 15.12
CA VAL A 14 9.71 15.79 14.85
C VAL A 14 8.94 15.24 13.65
N ILE A 15 7.65 15.56 13.48
CA ILE A 15 6.89 15.21 12.26
C ILE A 15 7.57 15.86 11.04
N GLY A 16 7.88 17.16 11.11
CA GLY A 16 8.57 17.88 10.04
C GLY A 16 9.98 17.36 9.73
N ARG A 17 10.72 16.86 10.72
CA ARG A 17 12.07 16.27 10.54
C ARG A 17 12.05 14.78 10.17
N SER A 18 10.99 14.05 10.53
CA SER A 18 10.79 12.65 10.16
C SER A 18 10.58 12.46 8.66
N LEU A 19 10.18 13.54 8.00
CA LEU A 19 10.26 13.75 6.57
C LEU A 19 11.73 13.90 6.15
N GLY A 20 12.46 12.78 6.10
CA GLY A 20 13.80 12.78 5.53
C GLY A 20 13.76 13.39 4.11
N PRO A 21 14.77 14.16 3.68
CA PRO A 21 14.75 14.83 2.38
C PRO A 21 14.54 13.87 1.20
N GLN A 22 14.86 12.58 1.36
CA GLN A 22 14.53 11.53 0.39
C GLN A 22 13.05 11.13 0.40
N ASP A 23 12.42 10.99 1.58
CA ASP A 23 11.01 10.61 1.71
C ASP A 23 10.10 11.78 1.32
N ALA A 24 10.52 13.02 1.60
CA ALA A 24 9.90 14.23 1.08
C ALA A 24 9.88 14.24 -0.46
N ARG A 25 10.98 13.88 -1.13
CA ARG A 25 11.04 13.80 -2.61
C ARG A 25 10.06 12.80 -3.19
N TRP A 26 9.79 11.69 -2.50
CA TRP A 26 8.81 10.70 -2.95
C TRP A 26 7.37 11.16 -2.71
N LEU A 27 7.10 11.83 -1.59
CA LEU A 27 5.81 12.49 -1.38
C LEU A 27 5.58 13.57 -2.44
N TYR A 28 6.57 14.41 -2.70
CA TYR A 28 6.52 15.39 -3.77
C TYR A 28 6.34 14.73 -5.12
N PHE A 29 7.05 13.63 -5.42
CA PHE A 29 6.84 12.88 -6.66
C PHE A 29 5.43 12.31 -6.78
N ALA A 30 4.87 11.75 -5.70
CA ALA A 30 3.50 11.26 -5.67
C ALA A 30 2.51 12.41 -5.95
N ILE A 31 2.65 13.52 -5.24
CA ILE A 31 1.85 14.74 -5.43
C ILE A 31 2.05 15.29 -6.84
N THR A 32 3.27 15.29 -7.38
CA THR A 32 3.55 15.76 -8.74
C THR A 32 2.95 14.83 -9.77
N CYS A 33 3.02 13.51 -9.62
CA CYS A 33 2.33 12.56 -10.53
C CYS A 33 0.82 12.77 -10.48
N VAL A 34 0.25 12.96 -9.30
CA VAL A 34 -1.17 13.30 -9.09
C VAL A 34 -1.52 14.59 -9.79
N VAL A 35 -0.77 15.66 -9.54
CA VAL A 35 -0.98 16.97 -10.13
C VAL A 35 -0.78 16.90 -11.64
N VAL A 36 0.24 16.23 -12.15
CA VAL A 36 0.50 16.08 -13.59
C VAL A 36 -0.61 15.26 -14.25
N ILE A 37 -1.08 14.16 -13.66
CA ILE A 37 -2.22 13.39 -14.18
C ILE A 37 -3.49 14.24 -14.18
N THR A 38 -3.68 15.06 -13.14
CA THR A 38 -4.87 15.91 -12.99
C THR A 38 -4.82 17.16 -13.88
N VAL A 39 -3.64 17.73 -14.11
CA VAL A 39 -3.40 18.92 -14.95
C VAL A 39 -3.31 18.53 -16.42
N ALA A 40 -2.65 17.42 -16.77
CA ALA A 40 -2.68 16.87 -18.12
C ALA A 40 -4.11 16.40 -18.48
N GLY A 41 -4.82 15.80 -17.52
CA GLY A 41 -6.26 15.55 -17.64
C GLY A 41 -7.08 16.85 -17.76
N GLY A 42 -6.70 17.90 -17.02
CA GLY A 42 -7.34 19.21 -17.02
C GLY A 42 -7.15 20.02 -18.31
N GLY A 43 -5.97 19.93 -18.94
CA GLY A 43 -5.70 20.55 -20.24
C GLY A 43 -6.52 19.93 -21.37
N LEU A 44 -6.85 18.64 -21.26
CA LEU A 44 -7.80 17.97 -22.15
C LEU A 44 -9.26 18.21 -21.74
N ALA A 45 -9.52 18.46 -20.45
CA ALA A 45 -10.85 18.76 -19.90
C ALA A 45 -11.40 20.16 -20.26
N MET A 46 -10.66 21.00 -21.00
CA MET A 46 -11.25 22.19 -21.63
C MET A 46 -12.47 21.84 -22.50
N GLN A 47 -12.56 20.60 -23.00
CA GLN A 47 -13.75 20.14 -23.72
C GLN A 47 -14.90 19.68 -22.79
N TRP A 48 -14.64 19.30 -21.53
CA TRP A 48 -15.53 18.42 -20.73
C TRP A 48 -16.09 19.08 -19.46
N GLY A 49 -15.87 20.39 -19.33
CA GLY A 49 -16.48 21.23 -18.31
C GLY A 49 -15.66 21.33 -17.02
N VAL A 50 -15.44 22.58 -16.59
CA VAL A 50 -14.66 22.94 -15.38
C VAL A 50 -15.18 22.24 -14.11
N ALA A 51 -16.48 21.98 -14.02
CA ALA A 51 -17.11 21.35 -12.86
C ALA A 51 -16.66 19.88 -12.64
N ALA A 52 -16.48 19.09 -13.70
CA ALA A 52 -16.03 17.69 -13.58
C ALA A 52 -14.56 17.61 -13.14
N LEU A 53 -13.74 18.54 -13.63
CA LEU A 53 -12.35 18.68 -13.23
C LEU A 53 -12.22 19.04 -11.75
N ILE A 54 -12.98 20.04 -11.28
CA ILE A 54 -13.00 20.45 -9.87
C ILE A 54 -13.39 19.28 -8.96
N LYS A 55 -14.46 18.54 -9.29
CA LYS A 55 -14.90 17.37 -8.51
C LYS A 55 -13.83 16.28 -8.45
N SER A 56 -13.11 16.07 -9.55
CA SER A 56 -12.02 15.09 -9.60
C SER A 56 -10.84 15.48 -8.71
N ILE A 57 -10.45 16.75 -8.75
CA ILE A 57 -9.42 17.32 -7.89
C ILE A 57 -9.82 17.17 -6.42
N ILE A 58 -11.06 17.55 -6.07
CA ILE A 58 -11.58 17.46 -4.71
C ILE A 58 -11.56 16.01 -4.21
N GLY A 59 -12.07 15.05 -4.99
CA GLY A 59 -12.07 13.63 -4.63
C GLY A 59 -10.67 13.08 -4.40
N LEU A 60 -9.72 13.46 -5.26
CA LEU A 60 -8.32 13.06 -5.15
C LEU A 60 -7.62 13.67 -3.93
N ILE A 61 -7.93 14.92 -3.58
CA ILE A 61 -7.45 15.58 -2.36
C ILE A 61 -7.96 14.85 -1.12
N ILE A 62 -9.27 14.55 -1.05
CA ILE A 62 -9.87 13.82 0.08
C ILE A 62 -9.21 12.46 0.25
N PHE A 63 -9.04 11.73 -0.85
CA PHE A 63 -8.40 10.41 -0.84
C PHE A 63 -6.95 10.52 -0.35
N SER A 64 -6.17 11.47 -0.88
CA SER A 64 -4.78 11.72 -0.46
C SER A 64 -4.70 12.09 1.02
N LEU A 65 -5.67 12.86 1.51
CA LEU A 65 -5.73 13.31 2.90
C LEU A 65 -5.90 12.13 3.87
N GLN A 66 -6.62 11.06 3.49
CA GLN A 66 -6.72 9.84 4.30
C GLN A 66 -5.35 9.20 4.53
N PHE A 67 -4.52 9.15 3.49
CA PHE A 67 -3.17 8.59 3.60
C PHE A 67 -2.21 9.50 4.38
N VAL A 68 -2.33 10.82 4.22
CA VAL A 68 -1.60 11.77 5.07
C VAL A 68 -1.99 11.55 6.54
N GLY A 69 -3.28 11.40 6.83
CA GLY A 69 -3.77 11.05 8.16
C GLY A 69 -3.16 9.76 8.70
N MET A 70 -3.18 8.69 7.90
CA MET A 70 -2.56 7.41 8.25
C MET A 70 -1.07 7.57 8.57
N TRP A 71 -0.33 8.28 7.72
CA TRP A 71 1.10 8.47 7.92
C TRP A 71 1.41 9.26 9.19
N VAL A 72 0.73 10.38 9.42
CA VAL A 72 0.92 11.17 10.64
C VAL A 72 0.55 10.35 11.87
N LEU A 73 -0.54 9.58 11.83
CA LEU A 73 -0.92 8.71 12.94
C LEU A 73 0.12 7.61 13.19
N THR A 74 0.68 7.03 12.14
CA THR A 74 1.78 6.06 12.24
C THR A 74 3.01 6.70 12.89
N ALA A 75 3.33 7.94 12.54
CA ALA A 75 4.42 8.69 13.18
C ALA A 75 4.14 8.92 14.67
N LEU A 76 2.92 9.34 15.04
CA LEU A 76 2.52 9.50 16.45
C LEU A 76 2.60 8.18 17.23
N MET A 77 2.23 7.05 16.61
CA MET A 77 2.35 5.73 17.22
C MET A 77 3.81 5.33 17.46
N ARG A 78 4.75 5.77 16.62
CA ARG A 78 6.19 5.55 16.83
C ARG A 78 6.81 6.46 17.87
N MET A 79 6.34 7.72 17.95
CA MET A 79 6.77 8.65 18.98
C MET A 79 6.38 8.17 20.38
N ASN A 80 5.32 7.37 20.50
CA ASN A 80 4.90 6.76 21.74
C ASN A 80 5.94 5.73 22.26
N HIS A 81 7.02 6.21 22.86
CA HIS A 81 8.14 5.42 23.40
C HIS A 81 7.94 5.13 24.91
N PRO A 82 8.34 3.95 25.44
CA PRO A 82 8.17 3.60 26.85
C PRO A 82 8.84 4.62 27.76
N VAL A 83 10.10 4.96 27.52
CA VAL A 83 10.86 5.90 28.36
C VAL A 83 10.19 7.28 28.43
N ALA A 84 9.84 7.87 27.27
CA ALA A 84 9.16 9.17 27.23
C ALA A 84 7.77 9.12 27.88
N SER A 85 7.04 8.01 27.74
CA SER A 85 5.71 7.83 28.33
C SER A 85 5.72 7.76 29.87
N HIS A 86 6.83 7.34 30.49
CA HIS A 86 6.99 7.30 31.95
C HIS A 86 7.64 8.59 32.50
N LEU A 87 8.61 9.16 31.78
CA LEU A 87 9.39 10.31 32.26
C LEU A 87 8.72 11.66 32.05
N VAL A 88 7.88 11.82 31.01
CA VAL A 88 7.29 13.11 30.66
C VAL A 88 5.79 13.10 31.01
N PRO A 89 5.36 13.81 32.08
CA PRO A 89 3.96 13.83 32.47
C PRO A 89 3.10 14.43 31.36
N GLY A 90 1.99 13.77 31.04
CA GLY A 90 1.05 14.23 30.01
C GLY A 90 1.48 13.96 28.56
N TYR A 91 2.66 13.38 28.31
CA TYR A 91 3.14 13.08 26.96
C TYR A 91 2.16 12.24 26.13
N VAL A 92 1.67 11.13 26.69
CA VAL A 92 0.68 10.26 26.02
C VAL A 92 -0.65 10.99 25.80
N ARG A 93 -1.05 11.88 26.72
CA ARG A 93 -2.27 12.69 26.54
C ARG A 93 -2.10 13.67 25.38
N ALA A 94 -0.93 14.30 25.25
CA ALA A 94 -0.62 15.18 24.12
C ALA A 94 -0.65 14.41 22.79
N LEU A 95 -0.03 13.23 22.71
CA LEU A 95 -0.09 12.38 21.52
C LEU A 95 -1.53 12.00 21.14
N ARG A 96 -2.36 11.62 22.13
CA ARG A 96 -3.78 11.29 21.91
C ARG A 96 -4.59 12.48 21.41
N ARG A 97 -4.37 13.66 21.99
CA ARG A 97 -5.01 14.91 21.55
C ARG A 97 -4.61 15.26 20.12
N SER A 98 -3.33 15.13 19.78
CA SER A 98 -2.85 15.35 18.41
C SER A 98 -3.48 14.37 17.43
N ALA A 99 -3.51 13.07 17.74
CA ALA A 99 -4.15 12.07 16.88
C ALA A 99 -5.64 12.37 16.65
N LEU A 100 -6.36 12.73 17.71
CA LEU A 100 -7.79 13.07 17.63
C LEU A 100 -8.01 14.37 16.86
N ALA A 101 -7.17 15.39 17.04
CA ALA A 101 -7.24 16.64 16.30
C ALA A 101 -6.99 16.45 14.80
N ILE A 102 -6.01 15.62 14.42
CA ILE A 102 -5.74 15.29 13.01
C ILE A 102 -6.92 14.54 12.41
N TRP A 103 -7.42 13.51 13.09
CA TRP A 103 -8.57 12.74 12.63
C TRP A 103 -9.81 13.62 12.45
N LEU A 104 -10.14 14.48 13.43
CA LEU A 104 -11.24 15.43 13.34
C LEU A 104 -11.02 16.45 12.21
N GLY A 105 -9.79 16.96 12.04
CA GLY A 105 -9.45 17.88 10.95
C GLY A 105 -9.69 17.25 9.58
N ILE A 106 -9.33 15.98 9.40
CA ILE A 106 -9.57 15.23 8.16
C ILE A 106 -11.07 15.00 7.95
N CYS A 107 -11.81 14.62 8.99
CA CYS A 107 -13.27 14.48 8.92
C CYS A 107 -13.94 15.81 8.54
N LEU A 108 -13.52 16.93 9.16
CA LEU A 108 -14.03 18.26 8.89
C LEU A 108 -13.75 18.70 7.45
N ILE A 109 -12.49 18.59 6.98
CA ILE A 109 -12.12 18.93 5.60
C ILE A 109 -12.93 18.09 4.62
N SER A 110 -13.03 16.78 4.86
CA SER A 110 -13.79 15.87 4.00
C SER A 110 -15.30 16.21 4.01
N GLY A 111 -15.87 16.55 5.16
CA GLY A 111 -17.25 17.03 5.25
C GLY A 111 -17.46 18.35 4.49
N LEU A 112 -16.55 19.32 4.64
CA LEU A 112 -16.62 20.63 3.96
C LEU A 112 -16.57 20.49 2.44
N THR A 113 -15.85 19.50 1.91
CA THR A 113 -15.84 19.26 0.45
C THR A 113 -17.22 18.95 -0.11
N SER A 114 -18.10 18.30 0.65
CA SER A 114 -19.48 18.05 0.21
C SER A 114 -20.27 19.36 0.03
N VAL A 115 -19.98 20.37 0.86
CA VAL A 115 -20.58 21.70 0.77
C VAL A 115 -20.05 22.44 -0.47
N LEU A 116 -18.74 22.31 -0.73
CA LEU A 116 -18.10 22.88 -1.93
C LEU A 116 -18.62 22.23 -3.23
N ASP A 117 -19.02 20.96 -3.19
CA ASP A 117 -19.69 20.26 -4.30
C ASP A 117 -21.14 20.73 -4.54
N GLY A 118 -21.61 21.76 -3.82
CA GLY A 118 -22.96 22.30 -3.92
C GLY A 118 -24.03 21.39 -3.34
N ARG A 119 -23.64 20.38 -2.54
CA ARG A 119 -24.60 19.50 -1.87
C ARG A 119 -25.22 20.22 -0.65
N PRO A 120 -26.47 19.90 -0.28
CA PRO A 120 -27.09 20.48 0.90
C PRO A 120 -26.26 20.20 2.16
N LEU A 121 -26.27 21.14 3.11
CA LEU A 121 -25.42 21.13 4.30
C LEU A 121 -25.53 19.83 5.13
N GLY A 122 -26.65 19.13 5.07
CA GLY A 122 -26.81 17.84 5.75
C GLY A 122 -26.03 16.67 5.13
N ASN A 123 -25.41 16.84 3.95
CA ASN A 123 -24.44 15.88 3.41
C ASN A 123 -23.04 16.03 4.03
N PHE A 124 -22.81 17.06 4.84
CA PHE A 124 -21.58 17.21 5.60
C PHE A 124 -21.29 16.01 6.51
N ILE A 125 -22.30 15.57 7.28
CA ILE A 125 -22.14 14.55 8.33
C ILE A 125 -21.75 13.18 7.73
N PRO A 126 -22.45 12.66 6.70
CA PRO A 126 -22.06 11.40 6.05
C PRO A 126 -20.63 11.38 5.53
N TYR A 127 -20.18 12.46 4.87
CA TYR A 127 -18.83 12.53 4.32
C TYR A 127 -17.76 12.62 5.40
N ALA A 128 -18.01 13.41 6.46
CA ALA A 128 -17.12 13.48 7.61
C ALA A 128 -17.02 12.11 8.33
N PHE A 129 -18.15 11.43 8.48
CA PHE A 129 -18.21 10.10 9.08
C PHE A 129 -17.46 9.06 8.22
N LEU A 130 -17.68 9.07 6.90
CA LEU A 130 -17.06 8.14 5.97
C LEU A 130 -15.53 8.31 5.95
N ALA A 131 -15.04 9.55 5.95
CA ALA A 131 -13.62 9.85 6.07
C ALA A 131 -13.06 9.32 7.41
N GLY A 132 -13.76 9.60 8.52
CA GLY A 132 -13.35 9.13 9.84
C GLY A 132 -13.28 7.60 9.92
N ALA A 133 -14.23 6.91 9.29
CA ALA A 133 -14.32 5.46 9.24
C ALA A 133 -13.23 4.87 8.35
N ALA A 134 -12.99 5.45 7.17
CA ALA A 134 -11.93 5.04 6.27
C ALA A 134 -10.56 5.16 6.95
N MET A 135 -10.26 6.29 7.61
CA MET A 135 -9.00 6.48 8.32
C MET A 135 -8.83 5.44 9.45
N LEU A 136 -9.89 5.17 10.22
CA LEU A 136 -9.86 4.17 11.28
C LEU A 136 -9.65 2.75 10.74
N LEU A 137 -10.37 2.39 9.70
CA LEU A 137 -10.24 1.11 9.01
C LEU A 137 -8.78 0.92 8.58
N ILE A 138 -8.18 1.93 7.96
CA ILE A 138 -6.79 1.86 7.48
C ILE A 138 -5.78 1.77 8.65
N CYS A 139 -6.00 2.51 9.75
CA CYS A 139 -5.03 2.65 10.83
C CYS A 139 -5.11 1.57 11.91
N ALA A 140 -6.30 1.03 12.19
CA ALA A 140 -6.50 0.04 13.25
C ALA A 140 -5.67 -1.26 13.05
N PRO A 141 -5.54 -1.80 11.82
CA PRO A 141 -4.70 -2.97 11.54
C PRO A 141 -3.22 -2.76 11.84
N MET A 142 -2.73 -1.52 11.81
CA MET A 142 -1.34 -1.20 12.16
C MET A 142 -1.03 -1.47 13.63
N ARG A 143 -2.05 -1.40 14.50
CA ARG A 143 -1.92 -1.73 15.92
C ARG A 143 -2.33 -3.16 16.23
N TRP A 144 -3.41 -3.63 15.59
CA TRP A 144 -4.02 -4.92 15.87
C TRP A 144 -4.02 -5.76 14.60
N PRO A 145 -2.97 -6.53 14.34
CA PRO A 145 -2.83 -7.23 13.06
C PRO A 145 -3.94 -8.23 12.78
N ILE A 146 -4.58 -8.77 13.83
CA ILE A 146 -5.77 -9.64 13.67
C ILE A 146 -6.97 -8.88 13.09
N GLN A 147 -6.97 -7.56 13.24
CA GLN A 147 -7.92 -6.67 12.59
C GLN A 147 -7.56 -6.38 11.13
N TRP A 148 -6.46 -6.90 10.55
CA TRP A 148 -6.31 -6.89 9.08
C TRP A 148 -7.41 -7.69 8.40
N SER A 149 -7.82 -8.82 8.97
CA SER A 149 -8.96 -9.60 8.46
C SER A 149 -10.28 -8.84 8.64
N LEU A 150 -10.50 -8.22 9.81
CA LEU A 150 -11.67 -7.37 10.05
C LEU A 150 -11.62 -6.07 9.23
N PHE A 151 -10.44 -5.60 8.87
CA PHE A 151 -10.26 -4.49 7.95
C PHE A 151 -10.57 -4.92 6.55
N ILE A 152 -10.07 -6.06 6.06
CA ILE A 152 -10.39 -6.52 4.71
C ILE A 152 -11.90 -6.80 4.63
N VAL A 153 -12.46 -7.58 5.56
CA VAL A 153 -13.91 -7.88 5.60
C VAL A 153 -14.74 -6.63 5.88
N GLY A 154 -14.32 -5.79 6.81
CA GLY A 154 -15.02 -4.56 7.19
C GLY A 154 -14.88 -3.45 6.15
N PHE A 155 -13.77 -3.38 5.42
CA PHE A 155 -13.59 -2.51 4.27
C PHE A 155 -14.39 -3.03 3.08
N VAL A 156 -14.46 -4.34 2.86
CA VAL A 156 -15.35 -4.95 1.87
C VAL A 156 -16.81 -4.65 2.21
N TRP A 157 -17.22 -4.88 3.46
CA TRP A 157 -18.59 -4.60 3.92
C TRP A 157 -18.91 -3.11 3.87
N PHE A 158 -18.02 -2.26 4.40
CA PHE A 158 -18.18 -0.81 4.45
C PHE A 158 -18.20 -0.24 3.05
N SER A 159 -17.26 -0.63 2.19
CA SER A 159 -17.28 -0.17 0.81
C SER A 159 -18.60 -0.59 0.16
N ARG A 160 -19.04 -1.85 0.32
CA ARG A 160 -20.30 -2.38 -0.25
C ARG A 160 -21.53 -1.57 0.15
N HIS A 161 -21.67 -1.30 1.44
CA HIS A 161 -22.89 -0.70 1.98
C HIS A 161 -22.76 0.81 2.23
N SER A 162 -21.57 1.41 2.09
CA SER A 162 -21.35 2.82 2.44
C SER A 162 -22.22 3.75 1.61
N PHE A 163 -22.25 3.59 0.29
CA PHE A 163 -23.12 4.41 -0.54
C PHE A 163 -24.59 4.19 -0.20
N GLU A 164 -25.07 2.97 0.04
CA GLU A 164 -26.47 2.75 0.42
C GLU A 164 -26.83 3.29 1.81
N LEU A 165 -25.90 3.17 2.77
CA LEU A 165 -26.04 3.70 4.13
C LEU A 165 -26.01 5.23 4.17
N PHE A 166 -25.33 5.89 3.23
CA PHE A 166 -25.03 7.33 3.28
C PHE A 166 -25.60 8.17 2.13
N ASP A 167 -25.96 7.58 1.00
CA ASP A 167 -26.61 8.20 -0.18
C ASP A 167 -28.14 8.08 -0.10
N SER A 168 -28.65 7.30 0.87
CA SER A 168 -30.08 7.17 1.09
C SER A 168 -30.63 8.44 1.76
N GLY A 169 -31.49 9.17 1.02
CA GLY A 169 -32.45 10.11 1.58
C GLY A 169 -33.09 9.65 2.90
N PRO A 170 -33.29 8.34 3.15
CA PRO A 170 -33.55 7.75 4.45
C PRO A 170 -32.60 8.16 5.58
N LEU A 171 -31.27 8.06 5.48
CA LEU A 171 -30.38 8.47 6.58
C LEU A 171 -30.51 9.97 6.87
N HIS A 172 -30.60 10.78 5.81
CA HIS A 172 -30.81 12.22 5.93
C HIS A 172 -32.16 12.56 6.58
N ALA A 173 -33.22 11.84 6.19
CA ALA A 173 -34.56 11.94 6.78
C ALA A 173 -34.62 11.38 8.20
N LEU A 174 -33.88 10.31 8.52
CA LEU A 174 -33.79 9.66 9.83
C LEU A 174 -33.00 10.52 10.82
N ILE A 175 -31.95 11.20 10.35
CA ILE A 175 -31.17 12.20 11.11
C ILE A 175 -32.03 13.45 11.37
N ARG A 176 -32.79 13.92 10.36
CA ARG A 176 -33.70 15.07 10.53
C ARG A 176 -34.92 14.77 11.41
N SER A 177 -35.45 13.56 11.37
CA SER A 177 -36.73 13.22 12.03
C SER A 177 -36.60 12.69 13.45
N LYS A 178 -35.41 12.26 13.90
CA LYS A 178 -35.27 11.62 15.21
C LYS A 178 -33.98 12.04 15.92
N LEU A 179 -34.14 12.71 17.06
CA LEU A 179 -33.07 13.08 18.00
C LEU A 179 -32.24 11.85 18.43
N ALA A 180 -32.87 10.68 18.50
CA ALA A 180 -32.22 9.39 18.77
C ALA A 180 -31.19 8.98 17.69
N THR A 181 -31.42 9.30 16.42
CA THR A 181 -30.47 8.99 15.32
C THR A 181 -29.24 9.87 15.42
N LEU A 182 -29.42 11.16 15.71
CA LEU A 182 -28.31 12.09 15.92
C LEU A 182 -27.48 11.68 17.15
N ALA A 183 -28.15 11.24 18.23
CA ALA A 183 -27.48 10.70 19.41
C ALA A 183 -26.67 9.43 19.08
N LEU A 184 -27.23 8.51 18.29
CA LEU A 184 -26.53 7.30 17.84
C LEU A 184 -25.33 7.61 16.96
N VAL A 185 -25.46 8.48 15.95
CA VAL A 185 -24.34 8.90 15.10
C VAL A 185 -23.26 9.58 15.93
N SER A 186 -23.64 10.45 16.87
CA SER A 186 -22.70 11.10 17.79
C SER A 186 -21.99 10.08 18.69
N LEU A 187 -22.71 9.08 19.19
CA LEU A 187 -22.14 7.99 19.99
C LEU A 187 -21.14 7.16 19.18
N ILE A 188 -21.48 6.81 17.93
CA ILE A 188 -20.57 6.07 17.05
C ILE A 188 -19.33 6.91 16.74
N PHE A 189 -19.51 8.19 16.40
CA PHE A 189 -18.40 9.10 16.11
C PHE A 189 -17.51 9.34 17.35
N ALA A 190 -18.10 9.42 18.54
CA ALA A 190 -17.37 9.45 19.81
C ALA A 190 -16.62 8.12 20.06
N GLY A 191 -17.24 6.98 19.75
CA GLY A 191 -16.60 5.66 19.80
C GLY A 191 -15.42 5.54 18.84
N MET A 192 -15.53 6.11 17.64
CA MET A 192 -14.44 6.21 16.66
C MET A 192 -13.29 7.07 17.18
N GLY A 193 -13.59 8.27 17.69
CA GLY A 193 -12.60 9.14 18.34
C GLY A 193 -11.92 8.45 19.53
N TRP A 194 -12.69 7.74 20.35
CA TRP A 194 -12.15 6.91 21.44
C TRP A 194 -11.20 5.83 20.90
N LEU A 195 -11.57 5.12 19.83
CA LEU A 195 -10.74 4.09 19.23
C LEU A 195 -9.42 4.67 18.68
N ILE A 196 -9.45 5.84 18.03
CA ILE A 196 -8.23 6.57 17.61
C ILE A 196 -7.31 6.81 18.80
N THR A 197 -7.84 7.27 19.95
CA THR A 197 -6.99 7.48 21.14
C THR A 197 -6.42 6.19 21.71
N ARG A 198 -7.14 5.06 21.54
CA ARG A 198 -6.68 3.72 21.93
C ARG A 198 -5.62 3.18 20.97
N LEU A 199 -5.49 3.70 19.76
CA LEU A 199 -4.36 3.39 18.87
C LEU A 199 -3.01 3.84 19.47
N ILE A 200 -3.02 4.81 20.39
CA ILE A 200 -1.84 5.21 21.17
C ILE A 200 -1.84 4.52 22.53
N ALA A 201 -0.86 3.64 22.73
CA ALA A 201 -0.75 2.80 23.92
C ALA A 201 -0.39 3.61 25.17
N THR A 202 -0.96 3.24 26.31
CA THR A 202 -0.72 3.95 27.58
C THR A 202 0.69 3.76 28.13
N ARG A 203 1.39 2.67 27.77
CA ARG A 203 2.74 2.33 28.27
C ARG A 203 3.84 2.31 27.19
N GLY A 204 3.69 3.09 26.12
CA GLY A 204 4.73 3.30 25.09
C GLY A 204 5.23 2.07 24.29
N ASN A 205 4.77 0.85 24.58
CA ASN A 205 5.36 -0.35 23.98
C ASN A 205 4.42 -1.21 23.14
N ALA A 206 3.13 -0.89 22.98
CA ALA A 206 2.25 -1.79 22.22
C ALA A 206 2.56 -1.80 20.71
N TYR A 207 2.87 -0.64 20.11
CA TYR A 207 3.25 -0.59 18.69
C TYR A 207 4.62 -1.25 18.48
N ALA A 208 5.64 -0.85 19.26
CA ALA A 208 6.96 -1.45 19.18
C ALA A 208 6.95 -2.96 19.44
N SER A 209 6.20 -3.47 20.43
CA SER A 209 6.14 -4.91 20.73
C SER A 209 5.28 -5.71 19.75
N VAL A 210 4.18 -5.18 19.22
CA VAL A 210 3.38 -5.88 18.20
C VAL A 210 4.09 -5.87 16.86
N PHE A 211 4.66 -4.71 16.49
CA PHE A 211 5.44 -4.55 15.28
C PHE A 211 6.77 -5.29 15.37
N SER A 212 7.45 -5.35 16.52
CA SER A 212 8.62 -6.22 16.73
C SER A 212 8.26 -7.69 16.92
N ARG A 213 7.00 -8.07 17.21
CA ARG A 213 6.56 -9.48 17.13
C ARG A 213 6.27 -9.89 15.69
N PHE A 214 5.75 -8.98 14.86
CA PHE A 214 5.51 -9.20 13.44
C PHE A 214 6.80 -9.10 12.60
N LEU A 215 7.63 -8.09 12.88
CA LEU A 215 8.93 -7.86 12.27
C LEU A 215 10.09 -8.55 13.03
N GLY A 216 9.91 -9.07 14.24
CA GLY A 216 10.96 -9.82 14.95
C GLY A 216 11.22 -11.19 14.33
N ALA A 217 10.27 -11.69 13.53
CA ALA A 217 10.48 -12.73 12.54
C ALA A 217 11.33 -12.24 11.32
N GLN A 218 11.85 -11.02 11.37
CA GLN A 218 12.65 -10.35 10.34
C GLN A 218 13.95 -9.75 10.89
N ASN A 219 14.30 -9.99 12.16
CA ASN A 219 15.67 -9.77 12.64
C ASN A 219 16.50 -10.98 12.21
N PRO A 220 17.36 -10.88 11.18
CA PRO A 220 18.18 -12.01 10.73
C PRO A 220 19.14 -12.50 11.83
N GLU A 221 19.59 -11.60 12.72
CA GLU A 221 20.44 -11.97 13.87
C GLU A 221 19.71 -12.87 14.88
N LEU A 222 18.37 -12.76 14.98
CA LEU A 222 17.57 -13.66 15.81
C LEU A 222 17.13 -14.93 15.06
N ILE A 223 17.40 -15.07 13.76
CA ILE A 223 17.05 -16.29 13.00
C ILE A 223 18.25 -17.24 12.92
N VAL A 224 19.47 -16.72 12.95
CA VAL A 224 20.68 -17.56 13.01
C VAL A 224 20.91 -18.10 14.43
N ASP A 225 20.54 -17.33 15.47
CA ASP A 225 20.76 -17.73 16.88
C ASP A 225 19.50 -18.05 17.68
N GLN A 226 18.28 -18.07 17.10
CA GLN A 226 17.14 -18.64 17.83
C GLN A 226 17.16 -20.16 17.72
N PRO A 227 17.45 -20.90 18.83
CA PRO A 227 17.17 -22.32 18.87
C PRO A 227 15.70 -22.55 18.52
N VAL A 228 15.42 -23.75 18.01
CA VAL A 228 14.12 -24.28 17.52
C VAL A 228 12.93 -24.09 18.50
N GLY A 229 13.12 -23.48 19.67
CA GLY A 229 12.13 -23.20 20.70
C GLY A 229 11.57 -21.77 20.79
N SER A 230 11.86 -20.84 19.87
CA SER A 230 11.24 -19.50 19.91
C SER A 230 9.72 -19.55 19.82
N THR A 231 9.06 -19.32 20.96
CA THR A 231 7.62 -19.28 21.16
C THR A 231 7.05 -17.94 20.69
N THR A 232 7.37 -17.52 19.47
CA THR A 232 6.49 -16.58 18.75
C THR A 232 5.10 -17.20 18.76
N ASN A 233 4.10 -16.47 19.27
CA ASN A 233 2.78 -16.96 19.67
C ASN A 233 2.11 -17.88 18.62
N LYS A 234 2.48 -19.17 18.60
CA LYS A 234 2.05 -20.21 17.64
C LYS A 234 0.55 -20.53 17.77
N ARG A 235 -0.16 -19.87 18.68
CA ARG A 235 -1.57 -20.08 18.98
C ARG A 235 -2.53 -19.27 18.11
N SER A 236 -2.08 -18.22 17.40
CA SER A 236 -2.97 -17.50 16.49
C SER A 236 -3.33 -18.38 15.29
N LEU A 237 -4.61 -18.77 15.19
CA LEU A 237 -5.16 -19.50 14.04
C LEU A 237 -4.83 -18.77 12.73
N TRP A 238 -4.89 -17.44 12.73
CA TRP A 238 -4.58 -16.64 11.55
C TRP A 238 -3.11 -16.74 11.13
N PHE A 239 -2.17 -16.72 12.07
CA PHE A 239 -0.75 -16.89 11.73
C PHE A 239 -0.50 -18.28 11.14
N LYS A 240 -1.23 -19.30 11.63
CA LYS A 240 -1.21 -20.63 11.01
C LYS A 240 -1.77 -20.59 9.58
N THR A 241 -2.93 -19.96 9.35
CA THR A 241 -3.55 -19.85 8.02
C THR A 241 -2.67 -19.08 7.04
N TYR A 242 -2.15 -17.90 7.44
CA TYR A 242 -1.22 -17.12 6.63
C TYR A 242 0.03 -17.93 6.29
N ARG A 243 0.60 -18.64 7.27
CA ARG A 243 1.76 -19.52 7.04
C ARG A 243 1.44 -20.67 6.10
N ILE A 244 0.25 -21.28 6.20
CA ILE A 244 -0.20 -22.33 5.28
C ILE A 244 -0.33 -21.76 3.87
N ALA A 245 -1.08 -20.66 3.70
CA ALA A 245 -1.29 -20.02 2.41
C ALA A 245 0.03 -19.62 1.74
N THR A 246 0.93 -18.98 2.48
CA THR A 246 2.27 -18.62 1.98
C THR A 246 3.14 -19.84 1.73
N SER A 247 3.05 -20.91 2.53
CA SER A 247 3.78 -22.16 2.26
C SER A 247 3.30 -22.86 1.00
N LEU A 248 2.00 -22.82 0.71
CA LEU A 248 1.43 -23.35 -0.53
C LEU A 248 1.85 -22.50 -1.72
N ALA A 249 1.80 -21.17 -1.61
CA ALA A 249 2.24 -20.27 -2.68
C ALA A 249 3.76 -20.39 -2.97
N THR A 250 4.57 -20.77 -1.97
CA THR A 250 6.03 -20.92 -2.13
C THR A 250 6.48 -22.35 -2.42
N GLN A 251 5.60 -23.34 -2.37
CA GLN A 251 5.91 -24.74 -2.71
C GLN A 251 6.48 -24.87 -4.12
N PRO A 252 5.89 -24.27 -5.18
CA PRO A 252 6.47 -24.33 -6.52
C PRO A 252 7.88 -23.74 -6.60
N TRP A 253 8.14 -22.67 -5.85
CA TRP A 253 9.49 -22.10 -5.76
C TRP A 253 10.48 -23.07 -5.11
N ARG A 254 10.09 -23.77 -4.03
CA ARG A 254 10.98 -24.77 -3.39
C ARG A 254 11.33 -25.90 -4.34
N ARG A 255 10.35 -26.39 -5.11
CA ARG A 255 10.58 -27.43 -6.13
C ARG A 255 11.52 -26.93 -7.22
N TYR A 256 11.30 -25.71 -7.70
CA TYR A 256 12.17 -25.06 -8.68
C TYR A 256 13.59 -24.86 -8.15
N ALA A 257 13.74 -24.38 -6.91
CA ALA A 257 15.03 -24.20 -6.26
C ALA A 257 15.78 -25.54 -6.12
N ASN A 258 15.11 -26.59 -5.64
CA ASN A 258 15.70 -27.93 -5.52
C ASN A 258 16.15 -28.47 -6.89
N HIS A 259 15.32 -28.31 -7.94
CA HIS A 259 15.68 -28.70 -9.29
C HIS A 259 16.92 -27.94 -9.80
N MET A 260 16.93 -26.62 -9.62
CA MET A 260 18.04 -25.76 -10.03
C MET A 260 19.33 -26.07 -9.29
N LEU A 261 19.26 -26.44 -8.00
CA LEU A 261 20.42 -26.84 -7.20
C LEU A 261 20.92 -28.24 -7.58
N ALA A 262 20.02 -29.19 -7.84
CA ALA A 262 20.36 -30.55 -8.23
C ALA A 262 21.00 -30.65 -9.63
N SER A 263 20.72 -29.70 -10.54
CA SER A 263 21.21 -29.72 -11.92
C SER A 263 22.10 -28.51 -12.27
N PRO A 264 23.35 -28.44 -11.75
CA PRO A 264 24.30 -27.37 -12.11
C PRO A 264 24.68 -27.42 -13.58
N LYS A 265 24.58 -26.26 -14.24
CA LYS A 265 25.16 -26.06 -15.58
C LYS A 265 26.21 -24.95 -15.49
N PRO A 266 27.43 -25.15 -16.00
CA PRO A 266 28.50 -24.16 -15.92
C PRO A 266 28.32 -23.07 -17.00
N ASN A 267 27.19 -22.36 -16.96
CA ASN A 267 26.94 -21.24 -17.86
C ASN A 267 26.48 -20.00 -17.07
N ALA A 268 26.77 -18.82 -17.61
CA ALA A 268 26.46 -17.55 -16.95
C ALA A 268 24.96 -17.40 -16.65
N ALA A 269 24.09 -17.89 -17.53
CA ALA A 269 22.64 -17.82 -17.35
C ALA A 269 22.16 -18.63 -16.13
N ASN A 270 22.71 -19.82 -15.91
CA ASN A 270 22.42 -20.72 -14.79
C ASN A 270 23.01 -20.16 -13.49
N LEU A 271 24.22 -19.60 -13.53
CA LEU A 271 24.82 -18.91 -12.38
C LEU A 271 23.93 -17.76 -11.90
N VAL A 272 23.45 -16.90 -12.80
CA VAL A 272 22.55 -15.81 -12.42
C VAL A 272 21.17 -16.33 -11.99
N ALA A 273 20.62 -17.36 -12.64
CA ALA A 273 19.35 -17.96 -12.23
C ALA A 273 19.41 -18.61 -10.83
N ARG A 274 20.56 -19.17 -10.46
CA ARG A 274 20.82 -19.65 -9.10
C ARG A 274 21.02 -18.48 -8.13
N ALA A 275 21.65 -17.40 -8.58
CA ALA A 275 21.79 -16.22 -7.77
C ALA A 275 20.44 -15.59 -7.39
N GLU A 276 19.45 -15.67 -8.28
CA GLU A 276 18.09 -15.23 -7.99
C GLU A 276 17.41 -16.05 -6.89
N LEU A 277 17.82 -17.31 -6.66
CA LEU A 277 17.29 -18.10 -5.55
C LEU A 277 17.70 -17.50 -4.20
N GLY A 278 18.88 -16.89 -4.13
CA GLY A 278 19.36 -16.13 -2.97
C GLY A 278 18.66 -14.79 -2.78
N PHE A 279 17.65 -14.44 -3.59
CA PHE A 279 16.70 -13.40 -3.26
C PHE A 279 15.51 -13.96 -2.49
N GLY A 280 15.44 -15.26 -2.24
CA GLY A 280 14.34 -15.86 -1.50
C GLY A 280 13.01 -15.94 -2.26
N PRO A 281 12.03 -16.63 -1.65
CA PRO A 281 10.82 -17.05 -2.36
C PRO A 281 9.89 -15.90 -2.75
N MET A 282 9.71 -14.88 -1.90
CA MET A 282 8.61 -13.91 -2.05
C MET A 282 8.74 -12.98 -3.26
N VAL A 283 9.96 -12.78 -3.74
CA VAL A 283 10.24 -11.88 -4.88
C VAL A 283 10.53 -12.66 -6.16
N HIS A 284 10.63 -13.98 -6.06
CA HIS A 284 10.90 -14.84 -7.20
C HIS A 284 9.65 -15.01 -8.05
N TRP A 285 9.82 -14.99 -9.38
CA TRP A 285 8.73 -15.07 -10.34
C TRP A 285 7.83 -16.29 -10.17
N VAL A 286 8.40 -17.45 -9.83
CA VAL A 286 7.65 -18.69 -9.56
C VAL A 286 6.59 -18.47 -8.48
N THR A 287 6.94 -17.76 -7.41
CA THR A 287 6.00 -17.45 -6.33
C THR A 287 4.97 -16.40 -6.77
N GLN A 288 5.39 -15.39 -7.55
CA GLN A 288 4.46 -14.39 -8.09
C GLN A 288 3.42 -15.00 -9.03
N VAL A 289 3.84 -15.93 -9.89
CA VAL A 289 2.94 -16.73 -10.73
C VAL A 289 2.04 -17.58 -9.87
N SER A 290 2.57 -18.24 -8.83
CA SER A 290 1.77 -19.05 -7.90
C SER A 290 0.71 -18.22 -7.17
N PHE A 291 1.03 -17.00 -6.73
CA PHE A 291 0.06 -16.07 -6.15
C PHE A 291 -0.99 -15.64 -7.16
N SER A 292 -0.58 -15.29 -8.39
CA SER A 292 -1.50 -14.86 -9.45
C SER A 292 -2.47 -15.98 -9.84
N VAL A 293 -1.97 -17.22 -9.98
CA VAL A 293 -2.80 -18.40 -10.25
C VAL A 293 -3.69 -18.74 -9.06
N GLY A 294 -3.16 -18.72 -7.84
CA GLY A 294 -3.97 -18.96 -6.64
C GLY A 294 -5.10 -17.95 -6.47
N PHE A 295 -4.84 -16.67 -6.79
CA PHE A 295 -5.85 -15.63 -6.82
C PHE A 295 -6.90 -15.89 -7.92
N ALA A 296 -6.46 -16.23 -9.13
CA ALA A 296 -7.36 -16.56 -10.22
C ALA A 296 -8.30 -17.73 -9.88
N VAL A 297 -7.75 -18.81 -9.30
CA VAL A 297 -8.54 -19.96 -8.83
C VAL A 297 -9.52 -19.55 -7.74
N LEU A 298 -9.12 -18.70 -6.79
CA LEU A 298 -10.02 -18.19 -5.76
C LEU A 298 -11.18 -17.40 -6.36
N VAL A 299 -10.90 -16.51 -7.31
CA VAL A 299 -11.95 -15.73 -7.99
C VAL A 299 -12.88 -16.64 -8.78
N LEU A 300 -12.34 -17.61 -9.52
CA LEU A 300 -13.14 -18.60 -10.25
C LEU A 300 -13.98 -19.46 -9.31
N ALA A 301 -13.45 -19.84 -8.15
CA ALA A 301 -14.20 -20.60 -7.15
C ALA A 301 -15.35 -19.78 -6.55
N ILE A 302 -15.12 -18.50 -6.22
CA ILE A 302 -16.17 -17.59 -5.76
C ILE A 302 -17.24 -17.43 -6.86
N TRP A 303 -16.80 -17.22 -8.10
CA TRP A 303 -17.69 -17.14 -9.26
C TRP A 303 -18.54 -18.41 -9.45
N TRP A 304 -17.94 -19.58 -9.25
CA TRP A 304 -18.63 -20.86 -9.42
C TRP A 304 -19.63 -21.14 -8.29
N VAL A 305 -19.25 -20.85 -7.04
CA VAL A 305 -20.09 -21.10 -5.85
C VAL A 305 -21.27 -20.14 -5.79
N ASP A 306 -21.04 -18.88 -6.14
CA ASP A 306 -22.09 -17.87 -6.15
C ASP A 306 -21.84 -16.86 -7.29
N PRO A 307 -22.25 -17.18 -8.53
CA PRO A 307 -22.09 -16.26 -9.66
C PRO A 307 -22.85 -14.93 -9.43
N ASN A 308 -23.89 -14.95 -8.58
CA ASN A 308 -24.66 -13.78 -8.18
C ASN A 308 -24.00 -12.99 -7.03
N SER A 309 -22.96 -13.53 -6.35
CA SER A 309 -22.18 -12.75 -5.39
C SER A 309 -21.36 -11.65 -6.06
N LEU A 310 -20.95 -11.88 -7.31
CA LEU A 310 -20.20 -10.93 -8.14
C LEU A 310 -21.14 -10.08 -9.00
N LEU A 311 -22.31 -10.63 -9.38
CA LEU A 311 -23.39 -9.96 -10.11
C LEU A 311 -24.61 -9.76 -9.19
N GLU A 312 -24.84 -8.55 -8.68
CA GLU A 312 -26.03 -8.32 -7.83
C GLU A 312 -27.33 -8.60 -8.59
N ALA A 313 -28.40 -8.91 -7.81
CA ALA A 313 -29.74 -9.16 -8.31
C ALA A 313 -30.15 -8.08 -9.35
N GLY A 314 -30.31 -8.50 -10.60
CA GLY A 314 -30.54 -7.60 -11.75
C GLY A 314 -29.37 -7.47 -12.73
N GLY A 315 -28.29 -8.24 -12.59
CA GLY A 315 -27.23 -8.35 -13.60
C GLY A 315 -26.26 -7.17 -13.65
N LYS A 316 -26.23 -6.33 -12.60
CA LYS A 316 -25.29 -5.21 -12.48
C LYS A 316 -24.21 -5.58 -11.46
N THR A 317 -22.93 -5.49 -11.85
CA THR A 317 -21.82 -5.54 -10.88
C THR A 317 -21.89 -4.26 -10.08
N SER A 318 -21.83 -4.39 -8.76
CA SER A 318 -21.58 -3.22 -7.92
C SER A 318 -20.27 -2.55 -8.38
N PRO A 319 -20.19 -1.21 -8.39
CA PRO A 319 -18.93 -0.47 -8.57
C PRO A 319 -17.82 -0.96 -7.62
N LEU A 320 -18.23 -1.64 -6.56
CA LEU A 320 -17.42 -2.22 -5.52
C LEU A 320 -16.76 -3.53 -5.91
N THR A 321 -17.48 -4.50 -6.49
CA THR A 321 -16.85 -5.73 -7.02
C THR A 321 -15.74 -5.37 -8.00
N THR A 322 -16.03 -4.41 -8.86
CA THR A 322 -15.10 -3.81 -9.83
C THR A 322 -13.87 -3.19 -9.14
N PHE A 323 -14.10 -2.41 -8.08
CA PHE A 323 -13.04 -1.84 -7.25
C PHE A 323 -12.17 -2.90 -6.55
N HIS A 324 -12.78 -3.98 -6.03
CA HIS A 324 -12.05 -5.06 -5.35
C HIS A 324 -11.18 -5.86 -6.32
N VAL A 325 -11.72 -6.22 -7.49
CA VAL A 325 -10.93 -6.91 -8.52
C VAL A 325 -9.79 -6.01 -8.99
N GLY A 326 -10.06 -4.72 -9.21
CA GLY A 326 -9.04 -3.73 -9.52
C GLY A 326 -7.96 -3.67 -8.43
N LEU A 327 -8.35 -3.54 -7.15
CA LEU A 327 -7.44 -3.46 -6.01
C LEU A 327 -6.58 -4.72 -5.84
N MET A 328 -7.15 -5.91 -5.98
CA MET A 328 -6.39 -7.16 -5.87
C MET A 328 -5.42 -7.33 -7.04
N SER A 329 -5.81 -6.87 -8.23
CA SER A 329 -4.91 -6.81 -9.39
C SER A 329 -3.74 -5.87 -9.13
N VAL A 330 -3.99 -4.73 -8.48
CA VAL A 330 -2.93 -3.82 -8.01
C VAL A 330 -1.99 -4.52 -7.06
N VAL A 331 -2.51 -5.20 -6.04
CA VAL A 331 -1.67 -5.91 -5.06
C VAL A 331 -0.82 -6.97 -5.76
N CYS A 332 -1.41 -7.79 -6.62
CA CYS A 332 -0.67 -8.84 -7.36
C CYS A 332 0.41 -8.24 -8.26
N ALA A 333 0.08 -7.21 -9.05
CA ALA A 333 1.02 -6.55 -9.96
C ALA A 333 2.13 -5.78 -9.23
N THR A 334 1.84 -5.22 -8.06
CA THR A 334 2.80 -4.40 -7.31
C THR A 334 3.57 -5.17 -6.24
N THR A 335 3.23 -6.44 -5.97
CA THR A 335 3.88 -7.28 -4.95
C THR A 335 5.40 -7.32 -5.15
N ALA A 336 5.87 -7.49 -6.39
CA ALA A 336 7.30 -7.47 -6.71
C ALA A 336 7.96 -6.16 -6.23
N VAL A 337 7.33 -5.01 -6.50
CA VAL A 337 7.84 -3.68 -6.15
C VAL A 337 7.82 -3.44 -4.64
N LEU A 338 6.79 -3.93 -3.95
CA LEU A 338 6.59 -3.70 -2.52
C LEU A 338 7.54 -4.55 -1.66
N TYR A 339 7.80 -5.80 -2.05
CA TYR A 339 8.56 -6.74 -1.23
C TYR A 339 10.06 -6.81 -1.55
N ILE A 340 10.47 -6.43 -2.77
CA ILE A 340 11.87 -6.60 -3.19
C ILE A 340 12.88 -5.91 -2.27
N GLY A 341 12.56 -4.72 -1.74
CA GLY A 341 13.50 -4.00 -0.88
C GLY A 341 13.76 -4.68 0.45
N ASP A 342 12.70 -5.14 1.11
CA ASP A 342 12.80 -5.86 2.38
C ASP A 342 13.58 -7.17 2.21
N VAL A 343 13.26 -7.91 1.15
CA VAL A 343 13.87 -9.20 0.90
C VAL A 343 15.36 -9.07 0.52
N MET A 344 15.70 -8.12 -0.36
CA MET A 344 17.10 -7.87 -0.76
C MET A 344 17.98 -7.48 0.43
N LEU A 345 17.42 -6.80 1.43
CA LEU A 345 18.14 -6.44 2.64
C LEU A 345 18.39 -7.62 3.57
N ARG A 346 17.44 -8.57 3.66
CA ARG A 346 17.62 -9.78 4.49
C ARG A 346 18.62 -10.75 3.90
N THR A 347 18.66 -10.85 2.58
CA THR A 347 19.54 -11.79 1.87
C THR A 347 20.90 -11.18 1.54
N GLN A 348 21.31 -10.08 2.19
CA GLN A 348 22.60 -9.44 1.88
C GLN A 348 23.81 -10.35 2.14
N GLY A 349 23.75 -11.19 3.18
CA GLY A 349 24.79 -12.19 3.45
C GLY A 349 24.93 -13.18 2.29
N GLU A 350 23.80 -13.75 1.86
CA GLU A 350 23.73 -14.65 0.71
C GLU A 350 24.21 -13.95 -0.58
N GLN A 351 23.80 -12.71 -0.81
CA GLN A 351 24.23 -11.90 -1.96
C GLN A 351 25.74 -11.68 -2.00
N LYS A 352 26.37 -11.44 -0.86
CA LYS A 352 27.83 -11.32 -0.77
C LYS A 352 28.52 -12.63 -1.13
N LEU A 353 28.03 -13.76 -0.63
CA LEU A 353 28.56 -15.08 -0.96
C LEU A 353 28.41 -15.40 -2.46
N MET A 354 27.29 -15.00 -3.06
CA MET A 354 27.04 -15.20 -4.49
C MET A 354 28.05 -14.48 -5.40
N LEU A 355 28.71 -13.43 -4.91
CA LEU A 355 29.70 -12.66 -5.66
C LEU A 355 31.11 -13.26 -5.62
N LEU A 356 31.31 -14.21 -4.72
CA LEU A 356 32.52 -15.03 -4.66
C LEU A 356 32.47 -16.17 -5.69
N LEU A 357 31.31 -16.44 -6.31
CA LEU A 357 31.17 -17.50 -7.29
C LEU A 357 31.99 -17.20 -8.56
N PRO A 358 32.79 -18.17 -9.05
CA PRO A 358 33.54 -18.00 -10.29
C PRO A 358 32.57 -17.83 -11.47
N GLY A 359 32.85 -16.87 -12.35
CA GLY A 359 32.00 -16.56 -13.51
C GLY A 359 30.77 -15.68 -13.22
N MET A 360 30.57 -15.25 -11.97
CA MET A 360 29.53 -14.26 -11.65
C MET A 360 29.88 -12.91 -12.27
N GLN A 361 28.93 -12.31 -13.00
CA GLN A 361 29.09 -10.95 -13.53
C GLN A 361 29.26 -9.94 -12.39
N ARG A 362 30.03 -8.88 -12.63
CA ARG A 362 30.31 -7.83 -11.64
C ARG A 362 29.98 -6.45 -12.19
N GLY A 363 29.87 -5.46 -11.29
CA GLY A 363 29.61 -4.07 -11.67
C GLY A 363 28.31 -3.86 -12.46
N ASN A 364 28.37 -3.01 -13.48
CA ASN A 364 27.21 -2.60 -14.28
C ASN A 364 26.57 -3.77 -15.06
N ALA A 365 27.37 -4.74 -15.52
CA ALA A 365 26.85 -5.90 -16.23
C ALA A 365 25.87 -6.72 -15.36
N LEU A 366 26.22 -6.91 -14.08
CA LEU A 366 25.32 -7.55 -13.12
C LEU A 366 24.06 -6.71 -12.89
N ASN A 367 24.19 -5.38 -12.75
CA ASN A 367 23.06 -4.47 -12.57
C ASN A 367 22.06 -4.57 -13.72
N GLN A 368 22.55 -4.55 -14.96
CA GLN A 368 21.72 -4.65 -16.15
C GLN A 368 21.02 -6.00 -16.21
N THR A 369 21.74 -7.10 -15.97
CA THR A 369 21.17 -8.44 -15.97
C THR A 369 20.06 -8.59 -14.94
N LEU A 370 20.29 -8.13 -13.70
CA LEU A 370 19.29 -8.16 -12.63
C LEU A 370 18.11 -7.23 -12.91
N ALA A 371 18.36 -6.03 -13.44
CA ALA A 371 17.32 -5.09 -13.81
C ALA A 371 16.38 -5.67 -14.88
N VAL A 372 16.92 -6.25 -15.95
CA VAL A 372 16.13 -6.88 -17.00
C VAL A 372 15.31 -8.04 -16.44
N ARG A 373 15.91 -8.86 -15.57
CA ARG A 373 15.19 -9.96 -14.91
C ARG A 373 14.06 -9.44 -14.04
N HIS A 374 14.31 -8.53 -13.10
CA HIS A 374 13.25 -7.98 -12.24
C HIS A 374 12.15 -7.26 -13.02
N LEU A 375 12.50 -6.53 -14.10
CA LEU A 375 11.50 -5.94 -14.99
C LEU A 375 10.64 -7.02 -15.65
N ARG A 376 11.25 -8.05 -16.25
CA ARG A 376 10.50 -9.15 -16.87
C ARG A 376 9.55 -9.81 -15.88
N GLN A 377 10.00 -10.04 -14.65
CA GLN A 377 9.17 -10.63 -13.60
C GLN A 377 7.99 -9.71 -13.24
N ALA A 378 8.26 -8.43 -13.00
CA ALA A 378 7.22 -7.45 -12.66
C ALA A 378 6.22 -7.21 -13.80
N PHE A 379 6.70 -7.15 -15.05
CA PHE A 379 5.84 -7.06 -16.24
C PHE A 379 5.02 -8.33 -16.44
N ALA A 380 5.61 -9.52 -16.28
CA ALA A 380 4.87 -10.78 -16.38
C ALA A 380 3.78 -10.87 -15.30
N ALA A 381 4.09 -10.50 -14.06
CA ALA A 381 3.12 -10.44 -12.97
C ALA A 381 2.00 -9.44 -13.29
N TRP A 382 2.33 -8.25 -13.82
CA TRP A 382 1.35 -7.25 -14.24
C TRP A 382 0.45 -7.74 -15.38
N VAL A 383 1.03 -8.34 -16.44
CA VAL A 383 0.26 -8.91 -17.56
C VAL A 383 -0.67 -10.01 -17.06
N MET A 384 -0.17 -10.94 -16.24
CA MET A 384 -0.98 -12.02 -15.70
C MET A 384 -2.11 -11.50 -14.81
N ALA A 385 -1.83 -10.59 -13.88
CA ALA A 385 -2.84 -9.99 -13.03
C ALA A 385 -3.89 -9.23 -13.85
N SER A 386 -3.47 -8.46 -14.85
CA SER A 386 -4.37 -7.68 -15.71
C SER A 386 -5.20 -8.58 -16.64
N ALA A 387 -4.61 -9.62 -17.21
CA ALA A 387 -5.32 -10.59 -18.05
C ALA A 387 -6.42 -11.29 -17.24
N TRP A 388 -6.09 -11.80 -16.06
CA TRP A 388 -7.08 -12.42 -15.17
C TRP A 388 -8.17 -11.45 -14.75
N ALA A 389 -7.80 -10.23 -14.39
CA ALA A 389 -8.77 -9.20 -14.05
C ALA A 389 -9.73 -8.98 -15.21
N LEU A 390 -9.24 -8.81 -16.44
CA LEU A 390 -10.05 -8.44 -17.60
C LEU A 390 -10.85 -9.60 -18.23
N VAL A 391 -10.47 -10.85 -17.99
CA VAL A 391 -11.19 -12.04 -18.49
C VAL A 391 -12.51 -12.29 -17.73
N LEU A 392 -12.67 -11.71 -16.53
CA LEU A 392 -13.91 -11.89 -15.78
C LEU A 392 -15.10 -11.25 -16.54
N PRO A 393 -16.27 -11.90 -16.54
CA PRO A 393 -17.45 -11.35 -17.17
C PRO A 393 -17.98 -10.15 -16.38
N TYR A 394 -17.72 -8.95 -16.92
CA TYR A 394 -18.21 -7.70 -16.37
C TYR A 394 -19.48 -7.24 -17.08
N PRO A 395 -20.53 -6.80 -16.36
CA PRO A 395 -21.66 -6.12 -16.95
C PRO A 395 -21.35 -4.62 -17.15
N GLY A 396 -21.86 -4.07 -18.25
CA GLY A 396 -21.78 -2.65 -18.56
C GLY A 396 -20.33 -2.12 -18.62
N SER A 397 -20.07 -0.99 -17.97
CA SER A 397 -18.76 -0.32 -17.99
C SER A 397 -17.76 -0.83 -16.94
N ALA A 398 -18.09 -1.85 -16.14
CA ALA A 398 -17.21 -2.34 -15.08
C ALA A 398 -15.83 -2.80 -15.59
N ALA A 399 -15.77 -3.48 -16.75
CA ALA A 399 -14.50 -3.85 -17.38
C ALA A 399 -13.58 -2.65 -17.61
N THR A 400 -14.15 -1.49 -18.00
CA THR A 400 -13.37 -0.28 -18.26
C THR A 400 -12.74 0.28 -16.98
N TYR A 401 -13.46 0.22 -15.85
CA TYR A 401 -12.94 0.65 -14.55
C TYR A 401 -11.84 -0.29 -14.03
N VAL A 402 -11.98 -1.61 -14.19
CA VAL A 402 -10.90 -2.55 -13.87
C VAL A 402 -9.68 -2.31 -14.75
N ALA A 403 -9.89 -2.10 -16.06
CA ALA A 403 -8.82 -1.75 -16.98
C ALA A 403 -8.09 -0.48 -16.51
N ALA A 404 -8.81 0.54 -16.04
CA ALA A 404 -8.19 1.75 -15.51
C ALA A 404 -7.28 1.49 -14.30
N PHE A 405 -7.69 0.61 -13.38
CA PHE A 405 -6.83 0.17 -12.28
C PHE A 405 -5.57 -0.54 -12.80
N CYS A 406 -5.73 -1.49 -13.73
CA CYS A 406 -4.62 -2.21 -14.35
C CYS A 406 -3.63 -1.25 -15.01
N TRP A 407 -4.11 -0.32 -15.84
CA TRP A 407 -3.26 0.69 -16.48
C TRP A 407 -2.60 1.62 -15.48
N GLY A 408 -3.31 2.08 -14.44
CA GLY A 408 -2.75 2.95 -13.42
C GLY A 408 -1.65 2.29 -12.56
N THR A 409 -1.52 0.96 -12.57
CA THR A 409 -0.39 0.28 -11.90
C THR A 409 0.86 0.18 -12.76
N LEU A 410 0.73 0.26 -14.08
CA LEU A 410 1.84 0.10 -15.01
C LEU A 410 3.01 1.06 -14.74
N PRO A 411 2.80 2.36 -14.41
CA PRO A 411 3.89 3.28 -14.09
C PRO A 411 4.70 2.90 -12.84
N LEU A 412 4.18 2.00 -12.00
CA LEU A 412 4.85 1.53 -10.80
C LEU A 412 5.84 0.39 -11.08
N VAL A 413 5.66 -0.35 -12.18
CA VAL A 413 6.50 -1.51 -12.55
C VAL A 413 7.99 -1.15 -12.58
N PRO A 414 8.43 -0.04 -13.22
CA PRO A 414 9.85 0.33 -13.25
C PRO A 414 10.42 0.73 -11.89
N LEU A 415 9.60 0.93 -10.84
CA LEU A 415 10.09 1.23 -9.49
C LEU A 415 10.76 0.03 -8.80
N VAL A 416 10.66 -1.16 -9.40
CA VAL A 416 11.48 -2.33 -9.05
C VAL A 416 12.96 -2.09 -9.33
N LEU A 417 13.30 -1.15 -10.22
CA LEU A 417 14.68 -0.77 -10.48
C LEU A 417 15.17 0.21 -9.42
N ARG A 418 16.05 -0.27 -8.54
CA ARG A 418 16.67 0.54 -7.49
C ARG A 418 18.14 0.20 -7.35
N ASP A 419 18.90 1.17 -6.87
CA ASP A 419 20.25 0.94 -6.37
C ASP A 419 20.15 0.24 -5.01
N TRP A 420 20.15 -1.09 -5.01
CA TRP A 420 19.99 -1.90 -3.82
C TRP A 420 21.13 -1.71 -2.80
N ALA A 421 22.30 -1.23 -3.23
CA ALA A 421 23.41 -0.93 -2.34
C ALA A 421 23.16 0.31 -1.47
N GLU A 422 22.25 1.20 -1.88
CA GLU A 422 21.88 2.41 -1.13
C GLU A 422 20.51 2.31 -0.43
N VAL A 423 19.81 1.19 -0.63
CA VAL A 423 18.52 0.98 0.02
C VAL A 423 18.73 0.81 1.52
N ARG A 424 18.31 1.83 2.28
CA ARG A 424 18.23 1.76 3.75
C ARG A 424 17.23 0.69 4.19
N PRO A 425 17.38 0.13 5.41
CA PRO A 425 16.42 -0.80 6.02
C PRO A 425 14.96 -0.35 5.84
N PRO A 426 14.02 -1.30 5.66
CA PRO A 426 12.61 -0.96 5.53
C PRO A 426 12.18 -0.17 6.78
N SER A 427 11.79 1.08 6.56
CA SER A 427 11.11 1.86 7.58
C SER A 427 9.61 1.75 7.33
N ALA A 428 8.82 1.82 8.39
CA ALA A 428 7.38 1.82 8.23
C ALA A 428 6.89 3.06 7.45
N ASP A 429 7.66 4.16 7.39
CA ASP A 429 7.32 5.33 6.56
C ASP A 429 7.46 5.01 5.08
N ARG A 430 8.51 4.29 4.70
CA ARG A 430 8.70 3.85 3.31
C ARG A 430 7.70 2.79 2.91
N ALA A 431 7.31 1.90 3.83
CA ALA A 431 6.26 0.92 3.59
C ALA A 431 4.91 1.62 3.35
N VAL A 432 4.56 2.58 4.22
CA VAL A 432 3.39 3.44 4.06
C VAL A 432 3.43 4.19 2.73
N LEU A 433 4.54 4.84 2.41
CA LEU A 433 4.70 5.61 1.17
C LEU A 433 4.60 4.72 -0.08
N SER A 434 5.17 3.52 -0.03
CA SER A 434 5.09 2.57 -1.14
C SER A 434 3.66 2.05 -1.32
N LEU A 435 2.95 1.80 -0.22
CA LEU A 435 1.52 1.47 -0.25
C LEU A 435 0.67 2.63 -0.77
N MET A 436 0.96 3.86 -0.34
CA MET A 436 0.31 5.07 -0.84
C MET A 436 0.47 5.18 -2.35
N LEU A 437 1.70 5.08 -2.86
CA LEU A 437 1.96 5.09 -4.31
C LEU A 437 1.23 3.95 -5.03
N ALA A 438 1.25 2.74 -4.45
CA ALA A 438 0.59 1.58 -5.02
C ALA A 438 -0.92 1.75 -5.14
N LEU A 439 -1.57 2.46 -4.21
CA LEU A 439 -3.02 2.67 -4.24
C LEU A 439 -3.44 3.93 -4.98
N LEU A 440 -2.64 4.99 -4.89
CA LEU A 440 -3.03 6.31 -5.33
C LEU A 440 -2.88 6.52 -6.84
N VAL A 441 -1.88 5.91 -7.48
CA VAL A 441 -1.73 5.97 -8.95
C VAL A 441 -2.84 5.20 -9.68
N PRO A 442 -3.24 3.99 -9.26
CA PRO A 442 -4.37 3.29 -9.86
C PRO A 442 -5.71 3.97 -9.57
N PHE A 443 -5.88 4.52 -8.37
CA PHE A 443 -7.08 5.25 -8.02
C PHE A 443 -7.24 6.55 -8.82
N SER A 444 -6.15 7.27 -9.09
CA SER A 444 -6.20 8.46 -9.95
C SER A 444 -6.56 8.12 -11.39
N ALA A 445 -6.08 6.97 -11.90
CA ALA A 445 -6.46 6.47 -13.22
C ALA A 445 -7.95 6.09 -13.28
N TRP A 446 -8.47 5.44 -12.25
CA TRP A 446 -9.90 5.17 -12.11
C TRP A 446 -10.74 6.45 -12.00
N ALA A 447 -10.30 7.41 -11.19
CA ALA A 447 -10.95 8.71 -11.02
C ALA A 447 -11.00 9.50 -12.33
N ALA A 448 -9.90 9.49 -13.09
CA ALA A 448 -9.83 10.10 -14.41
C ALA A 448 -10.83 9.44 -15.39
N LEU A 449 -10.95 8.12 -15.39
CA LEU A 449 -11.97 7.44 -16.20
C LEU A 449 -13.40 7.73 -15.71
N ARG A 450 -13.64 7.78 -14.39
CA ARG A 450 -15.00 7.91 -13.84
C ARG A 450 -15.55 9.33 -13.92
N TRP A 451 -14.73 10.31 -13.62
CA TRP A 451 -15.16 11.71 -13.45
C TRP A 451 -14.73 12.59 -14.61
N LEU A 452 -13.52 12.38 -15.12
CA LEU A 452 -13.06 13.03 -16.35
C LEU A 452 -13.40 12.20 -17.58
N GLN A 453 -14.21 11.13 -17.47
CA GLN A 453 -14.69 10.25 -18.56
C GLN A 453 -13.62 9.75 -19.56
N LEU A 454 -12.32 9.83 -19.25
CA LEU A 454 -11.26 9.73 -20.26
C LEU A 454 -11.35 8.39 -21.00
N PRO A 455 -11.19 8.34 -22.33
CA PRO A 455 -11.24 7.06 -23.03
C PRO A 455 -10.11 6.16 -22.53
N VAL A 456 -10.43 4.88 -22.30
CA VAL A 456 -9.47 3.90 -21.76
C VAL A 456 -8.19 3.82 -22.59
N ALA A 457 -8.31 3.99 -23.92
CA ALA A 457 -7.16 4.03 -24.82
C ALA A 457 -6.18 5.18 -24.51
N LEU A 458 -6.70 6.37 -24.19
CA LEU A 458 -5.87 7.51 -23.80
C LEU A 458 -5.23 7.27 -22.43
N LEU A 459 -5.97 6.70 -21.48
CA LEU A 459 -5.44 6.34 -20.17
C LEU A 459 -4.30 5.31 -20.31
N ALA A 460 -4.46 4.32 -21.19
CA ALA A 460 -3.42 3.36 -21.52
C ALA A 460 -2.19 4.04 -22.13
N ALA A 461 -2.38 4.97 -23.07
CA ALA A 461 -1.29 5.73 -23.67
C ALA A 461 -0.51 6.56 -22.62
N ILE A 462 -1.22 7.23 -21.70
CA ILE A 462 -0.63 7.98 -20.58
C ILE A 462 0.14 7.02 -19.66
N ALA A 463 -0.44 5.88 -19.30
CA ALA A 463 0.19 4.90 -18.43
C ALA A 463 1.47 4.30 -19.05
N VAL A 464 1.44 3.98 -20.34
CA VAL A 464 2.60 3.50 -21.10
C VAL A 464 3.67 4.58 -21.18
N GLY A 465 3.30 5.82 -21.53
CA GLY A 465 4.24 6.95 -21.58
C GLY A 465 4.90 7.23 -20.22
N ALA A 466 4.12 7.23 -19.14
CA ALA A 466 4.62 7.37 -17.78
C ALA A 466 5.54 6.21 -17.38
N CYS A 467 5.18 4.97 -17.71
CA CYS A 467 6.02 3.80 -17.47
C CYS A 467 7.37 3.91 -18.22
N LEU A 468 7.36 4.27 -19.50
CA LEU A 468 8.58 4.44 -20.29
C LEU A 468 9.45 5.59 -19.76
N LEU A 469 8.83 6.70 -19.34
CA LEU A 469 9.54 7.83 -18.73
C LEU A 469 10.22 7.43 -17.41
N VAL A 470 9.48 6.79 -16.50
CA VAL A 470 10.04 6.31 -15.23
C VAL A 470 11.13 5.27 -15.51
N LEU A 471 10.91 4.35 -16.45
CA LEU A 471 11.90 3.36 -16.86
C LEU A 471 13.19 4.03 -17.36
N ARG A 472 13.10 5.02 -18.25
CA ARG A 472 14.26 5.78 -18.75
C ARG A 472 15.02 6.46 -17.61
N ILE A 473 14.31 7.14 -16.71
CA ILE A 473 14.92 7.81 -15.55
C ILE A 473 15.61 6.79 -14.62
N ARG A 474 15.00 5.61 -14.44
CA ARG A 474 15.55 4.56 -13.56
C ARG A 474 16.76 3.88 -14.18
N LEU A 475 16.71 3.56 -15.47
CA LEU A 475 17.83 2.98 -16.21
C LEU A 475 19.02 3.94 -16.28
N SER A 476 18.78 5.24 -16.52
CA SER A 476 19.86 6.22 -16.53
C SER A 476 20.53 6.33 -15.16
N ARG A 477 19.76 6.34 -14.06
CA ARG A 477 20.33 6.32 -12.70
C ARG A 477 21.09 5.02 -12.42
N LEU A 478 20.53 3.88 -12.79
CA LEU A 478 21.16 2.57 -12.57
C LEU A 478 22.49 2.42 -13.32
N ALA A 479 22.61 3.02 -14.50
CA ALA A 479 23.86 3.02 -15.27
C ALA A 479 25.01 3.75 -14.56
N HIS A 480 24.69 4.70 -13.67
CA HIS A 480 25.66 5.44 -12.85
C HIS A 480 25.80 4.87 -11.43
N SER A 481 24.95 3.92 -11.05
CA SER A 481 25.02 3.24 -9.77
C SER A 481 26.17 2.26 -9.74
N ALA A 482 26.74 2.08 -8.55
CA ALA A 482 27.70 0.99 -8.33
C ALA A 482 27.01 -0.38 -8.42
N GLN A 483 27.79 -1.44 -8.26
CA GLN A 483 27.28 -2.81 -8.26
C GLN A 483 26.08 -2.99 -7.31
N ALA A 484 25.02 -3.64 -7.79
CA ALA A 484 23.71 -3.73 -7.16
C ALA A 484 23.76 -4.42 -5.80
N PHE A 485 24.63 -5.40 -5.64
CA PHE A 485 24.80 -6.08 -4.37
C PHE A 485 25.81 -5.35 -3.48
N PRO A 486 25.54 -5.22 -2.18
CA PRO A 486 26.41 -4.51 -1.25
C PRO A 486 27.65 -5.34 -0.92
N VAL A 487 28.67 -5.32 -1.78
CA VAL A 487 30.03 -5.80 -1.44
C VAL A 487 30.85 -4.62 -0.97
N GLY A 488 31.49 -4.75 0.20
CA GLY A 488 32.47 -3.77 0.68
C GLY A 488 31.93 -2.40 1.12
N ARG A 489 30.62 -2.13 1.02
CA ARG A 489 30.00 -0.90 1.54
C ARG A 489 29.55 -0.99 3.01
N SER A 490 29.90 -2.09 3.69
CA SER A 490 29.73 -2.22 5.14
C SER A 490 30.76 -1.37 5.88
N ALA A 491 30.61 -0.04 5.82
CA ALA A 491 31.14 0.96 6.74
C ALA A 491 31.03 2.37 6.11
N LYS A 492 29.82 2.85 5.79
CA LYS A 492 29.58 4.21 6.28
C LYS A 492 29.29 4.01 7.75
N CYS A 493 30.34 4.19 8.57
CA CYS A 493 30.24 4.27 10.01
C CYS A 493 28.90 4.94 10.35
N PHE A 494 28.10 4.25 11.16
CA PHE A 494 27.05 4.90 11.92
C PHE A 494 27.70 6.12 12.59
N LYS A 495 27.44 7.31 12.06
CA LYS A 495 27.66 8.59 12.73
C LYS A 495 26.32 9.03 13.29
#